data_AF-A0A7I8KUG5-F1
#
_entry.id   AF-A0A7I8KUG5-F1
#
_cell.length_a   1.000
_cell.length_b   1.000
_cell.length_c   1.000
_cell.angle_alpha   90.00
_cell.angle_beta   90.00
_cell.angle_gamma   90.00
#
_symmetry.space_group_name_H-M   'P 1'
#
loop_
_entity.id
_entity.type
_entity.pdbx_description
1 polymer ?
#
loop_
_entity_poly.entity_id
_entity_poly.type
_entity_poly.pdbx_seq_one_letter_code
_entity_poly.pdbx_strand_id
1 'polypeptide(L)'
;MGNVETVLSSSIAAVSFAALVVAGTMWYGSTTTPIELFGTTRYQWIISAGLAKNPSLWTKIPEKLAFYDYIGKNLAKRGLFRAGSMDNGNGIAIGWLGHPIFGDKEGRELLVRRMPTSFETFPVVLVDGDGIVRADVPFTRAESKYSVDQVDNC
;
A
#
# COMPACT_ATOMS: atom_id res chain seq x y z
N MET A 1 2.34 27.46 -44.86
CA MET A 1 3.02 27.84 -43.58
C MET A 1 2.99 29.35 -43.36
N GLY A 2 1.89 30.05 -43.68
CA GLY A 2 1.79 31.51 -43.54
C GLY A 2 0.87 32.00 -42.41
N ASN A 3 0.18 31.10 -41.70
CA ASN A 3 -0.68 31.42 -40.57
C ASN A 3 -0.02 30.96 -39.25
N VAL A 4 0.12 31.88 -38.30
CA VAL A 4 0.67 31.63 -36.97
C VAL A 4 -0.17 30.61 -36.17
N GLU A 5 -1.48 30.56 -36.41
CA GLU A 5 -2.38 29.61 -35.74
C GLU A 5 -2.03 28.15 -36.07
N THR A 6 -1.47 27.89 -37.27
CA THR A 6 -1.01 26.55 -37.62
C THR A 6 0.15 26.11 -36.72
N VAL A 7 1.09 27.01 -36.44
CA VAL A 7 2.22 26.75 -35.52
C VAL A 7 1.72 26.58 -34.10
N LEU A 8 0.77 27.41 -33.66
CA LEU A 8 0.15 27.32 -32.34
C LEU A 8 -0.56 25.97 -32.16
N SER A 9 -1.38 25.56 -33.12
CA SER A 9 -2.10 24.28 -33.09
C SER A 9 -1.15 23.08 -33.02
N SER A 10 -0.11 23.06 -33.86
CA SER A 10 0.89 21.99 -33.81
C SER A 10 1.69 21.97 -32.50
N SER A 11 1.98 23.16 -31.94
CA SER A 11 2.71 23.27 -30.67
C SER A 11 1.88 22.77 -29.50
N ILE A 12 0.59 23.10 -29.45
CA ILE A 12 -0.33 22.59 -28.41
C ILE A 12 -0.38 21.07 -28.46
N ALA A 13 -0.53 20.48 -29.65
CA ALA A 13 -0.52 19.03 -29.82
C ALA A 13 0.78 18.37 -29.30
N ALA A 14 1.94 18.96 -29.64
CA ALA A 14 3.23 18.46 -29.18
C ALA A 14 3.39 18.54 -27.66
N VAL A 15 2.98 19.66 -27.03
CA VAL A 15 3.06 19.85 -25.57
C VAL A 15 2.10 18.90 -24.85
N SER A 16 0.86 18.73 -25.33
CA SER A 16 -0.09 17.79 -24.76
C SER A 16 0.41 16.34 -24.83
N PHE A 17 1.04 15.97 -25.94
CA PHE A 17 1.68 14.66 -26.08
C PHE A 17 2.79 14.46 -25.03
N ALA A 18 3.71 15.43 -24.90
CA ALA A 18 4.78 15.36 -23.92
C ALA A 18 4.24 15.26 -22.48
N ALA A 19 3.19 16.02 -22.15
CA ALA A 19 2.55 15.97 -20.84
C ALA A 19 1.96 14.59 -20.51
N LEU A 20 1.31 13.93 -21.48
CA LEU A 20 0.77 12.58 -21.31
C LEU A 20 1.87 11.53 -21.10
N VAL A 21 2.98 11.65 -21.83
CA VAL A 21 4.14 10.75 -21.67
C VAL A 21 4.70 10.87 -20.25
N VAL A 22 4.95 12.10 -19.78
CA VAL A 22 5.50 12.33 -18.44
C VAL A 22 4.54 11.88 -17.33
N ALA A 23 3.23 12.11 -17.51
CA ALA A 23 2.21 11.62 -16.59
C ALA A 23 2.21 10.09 -16.49
N GLY A 24 2.31 9.41 -17.64
CA GLY A 24 2.44 7.95 -17.70
C GLY A 24 3.70 7.45 -16.99
N THR A 25 4.87 8.00 -17.33
CA THR A 25 6.14 7.55 -16.73
C THR A 25 6.19 7.80 -15.23
N MET A 26 5.59 8.87 -14.74
CA MET A 26 5.49 9.15 -13.31
C MET A 26 4.55 8.16 -12.60
N TRP A 27 3.42 7.82 -13.21
CA TRP A 27 2.41 6.94 -12.59
C TRP A 27 2.84 5.47 -12.55
N TYR A 28 3.45 4.97 -13.62
CA TYR A 28 3.90 3.58 -13.72
C TYR A 28 5.32 3.37 -13.15
N GLY A 29 6.14 4.42 -13.13
CA GLY A 29 7.54 4.37 -12.76
C GLY A 29 8.46 4.12 -13.96
N SER A 30 9.61 4.79 -13.95
CA SER A 30 10.69 4.64 -14.93
C SER A 30 12.04 4.97 -14.29
N THR A 31 13.14 4.79 -15.02
CA THR A 31 14.49 5.17 -14.55
C THR A 31 14.62 6.66 -14.27
N THR A 32 13.81 7.51 -14.90
CA THR A 32 13.82 8.97 -14.68
C THR A 32 12.90 9.43 -13.55
N THR A 33 12.12 8.52 -12.96
CA THR A 33 11.21 8.80 -11.82
C THR A 33 11.48 7.83 -10.67
N PRO A 34 12.67 7.91 -10.03
CA PRO A 34 13.07 6.97 -8.99
C PRO A 34 12.23 7.12 -7.71
N ILE A 35 11.91 5.99 -7.07
CA ILE A 35 11.06 5.95 -5.87
C ILE A 35 11.66 6.66 -4.65
N GLU A 36 12.97 6.85 -4.62
CA GLU A 36 13.64 7.58 -3.54
C GLU A 36 13.34 9.08 -3.57
N LEU A 37 12.98 9.60 -4.75
CA LEU A 37 12.64 11.01 -4.93
C LEU A 37 11.12 11.23 -4.98
N PHE A 38 10.38 10.33 -5.66
CA PHE A 38 8.95 10.52 -5.93
C PHE A 38 8.01 9.62 -5.10
N GLY A 39 8.56 8.71 -4.31
CA GLY A 39 7.79 7.73 -3.55
C GLY A 39 7.43 6.46 -4.34
N THR A 40 6.77 5.51 -3.67
CA THR A 40 6.43 4.21 -4.25
C THR A 40 5.19 4.29 -5.14
N THR A 41 5.16 3.47 -6.20
CA THR A 41 4.00 3.41 -7.10
C THR A 41 2.92 2.51 -6.52
N ARG A 42 1.67 2.73 -6.94
CA ARG A 42 0.54 1.89 -6.50
C ARG A 42 0.69 0.41 -6.84
N TYR A 43 1.44 0.11 -7.90
CA TYR A 43 1.64 -1.25 -8.39
C TYR A 43 2.54 -2.05 -7.46
N GLN A 44 3.50 -1.40 -6.80
CA GLN A 44 4.36 -2.06 -5.83
C GLN A 44 3.57 -2.62 -4.64
N TRP A 45 2.55 -1.91 -4.15
CA TRP A 45 1.66 -2.41 -3.09
C TRP A 45 0.87 -3.67 -3.47
N ILE A 46 0.53 -3.81 -4.76
CA ILE A 46 -0.23 -4.97 -5.25
C ILE A 46 0.70 -6.19 -5.39
N ILE A 47 1.97 -5.95 -5.76
CA ILE A 47 2.95 -7.00 -6.04
C ILE A 47 3.72 -7.41 -4.77
N SER A 48 3.82 -6.55 -3.75
CA SER A 48 4.52 -6.86 -2.51
C SER A 48 3.77 -7.93 -1.70
N ALA A 49 4.02 -9.19 -2.05
CA ALA A 49 3.54 -10.37 -1.36
C ALA A 49 4.73 -11.19 -0.83
N GLY A 50 4.90 -11.16 0.50
CA GLY A 50 5.49 -12.22 1.33
C GLY A 50 6.89 -12.71 0.97
N LEU A 51 7.94 -11.90 1.21
CA LEU A 51 9.33 -12.33 0.94
C LEU A 51 10.04 -13.00 2.14
N ALA A 52 9.51 -12.95 3.37
CA ALA A 52 10.21 -13.54 4.51
C ALA A 52 9.31 -14.51 5.27
N LYS A 53 9.56 -15.81 5.06
CA LYS A 53 9.02 -16.92 5.87
C LYS A 53 9.86 -17.23 7.12
N ASN A 54 11.00 -16.54 7.29
CA ASN A 54 11.95 -16.85 8.35
C ASN A 54 12.01 -15.73 9.39
N PRO A 55 11.56 -15.98 10.64
CA PRO A 55 11.52 -14.97 11.68
C PRO A 55 12.89 -14.37 12.04
N SER A 56 13.97 -15.14 11.87
CA SER A 56 15.34 -14.70 12.11
C SER A 56 15.86 -13.67 11.12
N LEU A 57 15.17 -13.46 9.99
CA LEU A 57 15.56 -12.48 8.97
C LEU A 57 14.96 -11.10 9.22
N TRP A 58 13.92 -10.97 10.06
CA TRP A 58 13.25 -9.68 10.28
C TRP A 58 14.18 -8.62 10.86
N THR A 59 15.12 -9.01 11.74
CA THR A 59 16.11 -8.09 12.34
C THR A 59 17.14 -7.57 11.33
N LYS A 60 17.28 -8.23 10.17
CA LYS A 60 18.20 -7.82 9.10
C LYS A 60 17.55 -6.90 8.07
N ILE A 61 16.24 -6.71 8.13
CA ILE A 61 15.52 -5.87 7.17
C ILE A 61 15.81 -4.40 7.47
N PRO A 62 16.30 -3.62 6.49
CA PRO A 62 16.45 -2.18 6.66
C PRO A 62 15.09 -1.52 6.89
N GLU A 63 15.01 -0.60 7.86
CA GLU A 63 13.76 0.11 8.15
C GLU A 63 13.20 0.85 6.93
N LYS A 64 14.08 1.40 6.07
CA LYS A 64 13.68 2.03 4.80
C LYS A 64 12.88 1.08 3.90
N LEU A 65 13.28 -0.19 3.83
CA LEU A 65 12.60 -1.20 3.01
C LEU A 65 11.25 -1.58 3.63
N ALA A 66 11.21 -1.78 4.95
CA ALA A 66 9.96 -2.01 5.67
C ALA A 66 8.97 -0.86 5.49
N PHE A 67 9.48 0.38 5.46
CA PHE A 67 8.67 1.58 5.27
C PHE A 67 8.11 1.73 3.84
N TYR A 68 8.77 1.16 2.83
CA TYR A 68 8.21 1.11 1.47
C TYR A 68 7.03 0.15 1.35
N ASP A 69 6.98 -0.89 2.19
CA ASP A 69 5.87 -1.86 2.25
C ASP A 69 4.73 -1.41 3.18
N TYR A 70 4.58 -0.10 3.37
CA TYR A 70 3.51 0.50 4.15
C TYR A 70 2.49 1.21 3.25
N ILE A 71 1.21 0.89 3.42
CA ILE A 71 0.13 1.40 2.55
C ILE A 71 0.02 2.93 2.54
N GLY A 72 0.43 3.62 3.61
CA GLY A 72 0.41 5.08 3.65
C GLY A 72 1.41 5.75 2.69
N LYS A 73 2.37 5.00 2.13
CA LYS A 73 3.23 5.47 1.03
C LYS A 73 2.64 5.26 -0.36
N ASN A 74 1.54 4.52 -0.47
CA ASN A 74 0.84 4.34 -1.74
C ASN A 74 0.18 5.66 -2.19
N LEU A 75 0.67 6.23 -3.29
CA LEU A 75 0.18 7.50 -3.84
C LEU A 75 -1.32 7.48 -4.19
N ALA A 76 -1.91 6.30 -4.40
CA ALA A 76 -3.32 6.14 -4.74
C ALA A 76 -4.27 6.12 -3.53
N LYS A 77 -3.79 6.41 -2.30
CA LYS A 77 -4.62 6.50 -1.07
C LYS A 77 -5.01 7.91 -0.66
N ARG A 78 -4.65 8.93 -1.45
CA ARG A 78 -4.97 10.33 -1.14
C ARG A 78 -6.37 10.72 -1.62
N GLY A 79 -6.88 11.86 -1.14
CA GLY A 79 -8.09 12.49 -1.63
C GLY A 79 -7.80 13.86 -2.26
N LEU A 80 -8.63 14.27 -3.22
CA LEU A 80 -8.46 15.49 -4.02
C LEU A 80 -8.27 16.76 -3.18
N PHE A 81 -9.02 16.88 -2.08
CA PHE A 81 -9.02 18.06 -1.20
C PHE A 81 -8.19 17.87 0.09
N ARG A 82 -7.41 16.79 0.19
CA ARG A 82 -6.48 16.59 1.31
C ARG A 82 -5.13 17.23 0.99
N ALA A 83 -5.05 18.55 1.20
CA ALA A 83 -3.88 19.36 0.90
C ALA A 83 -2.72 19.16 1.91
N GLY A 84 -1.50 19.55 1.53
CA GLY A 84 -0.32 19.56 2.39
C GLY A 84 0.68 18.42 2.12
N SER A 85 1.57 18.14 3.07
CA SER A 85 2.48 17.00 3.03
C SER A 85 1.78 15.69 3.40
N MET A 86 2.44 14.54 3.19
CA MET A 86 1.95 13.27 3.72
C MET A 86 1.98 13.25 5.25
N ASP A 87 2.96 13.91 5.85
CA ASP A 87 3.17 13.94 7.30
C ASP A 87 1.99 14.61 8.04
N ASN A 88 1.27 15.54 7.40
CA ASN A 88 0.05 16.11 7.96
C ASN A 88 -1.11 15.11 8.08
N GLY A 89 -1.05 13.99 7.35
CA GLY A 89 -2.07 12.95 7.38
C GLY A 89 -1.82 11.91 8.46
N ASN A 90 -0.70 11.20 8.36
CA ASN A 90 -0.37 10.07 9.24
C ASN A 90 0.75 10.36 10.27
N GLY A 91 1.30 11.58 10.27
CA GLY A 91 2.40 11.97 11.14
C GLY A 91 3.79 11.66 10.56
N ILE A 92 4.81 12.01 11.34
CA ILE A 92 6.21 11.76 11.01
C ILE A 92 6.59 10.36 11.49
N ALA A 93 7.19 9.54 10.62
CA ALA A 93 7.69 8.23 11.00
C ALA A 93 8.90 8.35 11.95
N ILE A 94 8.82 7.69 13.11
CA ILE A 94 9.86 7.74 14.15
C ILE A 94 10.80 6.53 14.07
N GLY A 95 10.25 5.33 13.84
CA GLY A 95 11.02 4.08 13.77
C GLY A 95 10.14 2.87 13.49
N TRP A 96 10.77 1.74 13.19
CA TRP A 96 10.07 0.48 12.92
C TRP A 96 9.92 -0.36 14.19
N LEU A 97 8.70 -0.80 14.48
CA LEU A 97 8.40 -1.63 15.68
C LEU A 97 8.64 -3.14 15.47
N GLY A 98 9.14 -3.54 14.30
CA GLY A 98 9.34 -4.94 13.92
C GLY A 98 8.18 -5.54 13.13
N HIS A 99 8.33 -6.80 12.75
CA HIS A 99 7.30 -7.54 12.02
C HIS A 99 6.41 -8.32 13.02
N PRO A 100 5.09 -8.07 13.07
CA PRO A 100 4.20 -8.81 13.94
C PRO A 100 3.98 -10.22 13.39
N ILE A 101 3.98 -11.21 14.29
CA ILE A 101 3.63 -12.61 13.97
C ILE A 101 2.38 -12.94 14.77
N PHE A 102 1.33 -13.37 14.08
CA PHE A 102 0.08 -13.82 14.70
C PHE A 102 0.04 -15.34 14.63
N GLY A 103 -0.36 -15.98 15.73
CA GLY A 103 -0.56 -17.41 15.79
C GLY A 103 -1.91 -17.71 16.41
N ASP A 104 -2.56 -18.78 15.98
CA ASP A 104 -3.69 -19.33 16.72
C ASP A 104 -3.24 -20.31 17.82
N LYS A 105 -4.19 -20.84 18.58
CA LYS A 105 -3.95 -21.85 19.63
C LYS A 105 -3.27 -23.13 19.14
N GLU A 106 -3.47 -23.49 17.88
CA GLU A 106 -2.86 -24.67 17.27
C GLU A 106 -1.42 -24.40 16.80
N GLY A 107 -0.93 -23.16 17.00
CA GLY A 107 0.39 -22.72 16.57
C GLY A 107 0.48 -22.41 15.08
N ARG A 108 -0.65 -22.30 14.37
CA ARG A 108 -0.68 -21.92 12.96
C ARG A 108 -0.42 -20.43 12.83
N GLU A 109 0.51 -20.06 11.96
CA GLU A 109 0.74 -18.66 11.62
C GLU A 109 -0.45 -18.08 10.85
N LEU A 110 -0.92 -16.92 11.30
CA LEU A 110 -2.03 -16.20 10.71
C LEU A 110 -1.53 -14.92 10.02
N LEU A 111 -2.13 -14.62 8.88
CA LEU A 111 -1.83 -13.46 8.07
C LEU A 111 -3.04 -12.51 8.07
N VAL A 112 -2.79 -11.23 8.38
CA VAL A 112 -3.82 -10.19 8.24
C VAL A 112 -4.03 -9.89 6.76
N ARG A 113 -5.28 -9.94 6.30
CA ARG A 113 -5.61 -9.58 4.92
C ARG A 113 -5.29 -8.10 4.67
N ARG A 114 -4.35 -7.85 3.77
CA ARG A 114 -3.97 -6.48 3.35
C ARG A 114 -5.14 -5.74 2.69
N MET A 115 -5.26 -4.47 3.02
CA MET A 115 -6.24 -3.55 2.44
C MET A 115 -5.93 -3.29 0.95
N PRO A 116 -6.87 -3.54 0.03
CA PRO A 116 -6.71 -3.14 -1.37
C PRO A 116 -6.77 -1.62 -1.54
N THR A 117 -6.19 -1.10 -2.62
CA THR A 117 -6.08 0.34 -2.86
C THR A 117 -7.42 1.05 -2.97
N SER A 118 -8.45 0.42 -3.55
CA SER A 118 -9.77 1.02 -3.79
C SER A 118 -10.60 1.28 -2.54
N PHE A 119 -10.32 0.59 -1.42
CA PHE A 119 -11.13 0.70 -0.21
C PHE A 119 -10.71 1.90 0.64
N GLU A 120 -11.68 2.62 1.22
CA GLU A 120 -11.40 3.62 2.27
C GLU A 120 -11.42 3.00 3.67
N THR A 121 -12.32 2.04 3.87
CA THR A 121 -12.39 1.19 5.07
C THR A 121 -12.33 -0.28 4.65
N PHE A 122 -11.70 -1.11 5.48
CA PHE A 122 -11.53 -2.53 5.19
C PHE A 122 -11.58 -3.33 6.49
N PRO A 123 -12.30 -4.46 6.54
CA PRO A 123 -12.44 -5.25 7.76
C PRO A 123 -11.11 -5.90 8.15
N VAL A 124 -10.98 -6.21 9.44
CA VAL A 124 -9.85 -6.98 9.97
C VAL A 124 -10.21 -8.45 9.87
N VAL A 125 -9.48 -9.17 9.04
CA VAL A 125 -9.64 -10.62 8.82
C VAL A 125 -8.26 -11.26 8.81
N LEU A 126 -8.10 -12.32 9.58
CA LEU A 126 -6.90 -13.14 9.66
C LEU A 126 -7.16 -14.47 8.96
N VAL A 127 -6.23 -14.85 8.07
CA VAL A 127 -6.29 -16.10 7.30
C VAL A 127 -5.06 -16.95 7.58
N ASP A 128 -5.19 -18.27 7.47
CA ASP A 128 -4.05 -19.18 7.48
C ASP A 128 -3.32 -19.20 6.13
N GLY A 129 -2.28 -20.04 6.02
CA GLY A 129 -1.50 -20.22 4.80
C GLY A 129 -2.29 -20.76 3.59
N ASP A 130 -3.45 -21.38 3.84
CA ASP A 130 -4.35 -21.89 2.80
C ASP A 130 -5.43 -20.86 2.42
N GLY A 131 -5.43 -19.69 3.05
CA GLY A 131 -6.40 -18.62 2.81
C GLY A 131 -7.74 -18.82 3.52
N ILE A 132 -7.83 -19.75 4.47
CA ILE A 132 -9.04 -20.00 5.27
C ILE A 132 -9.09 -18.97 6.40
N VAL A 133 -10.25 -18.36 6.62
CA VAL A 133 -10.47 -17.41 7.72
C VAL A 133 -10.40 -18.12 9.06
N ARG A 134 -9.54 -17.62 9.95
CA ARG A 134 -9.33 -18.18 11.29
C ARG A 134 -9.70 -17.22 12.42
N ALA A 135 -9.57 -15.91 12.21
CA ALA A 135 -10.01 -14.91 13.16
C ALA A 135 -10.46 -13.62 12.46
N ASP A 136 -11.34 -12.85 13.09
CA ASP A 136 -11.81 -11.55 12.63
C ASP A 136 -12.17 -10.60 13.78
N VAL A 137 -12.48 -9.36 13.43
CA VAL A 137 -13.17 -8.41 14.32
C VAL A 137 -14.61 -8.29 13.84
N PRO A 138 -15.59 -8.93 14.51
CA PRO A 138 -16.95 -8.98 14.03
C PRO A 138 -17.64 -7.61 14.18
N PHE A 139 -18.43 -7.24 13.18
CA PHE A 139 -19.28 -6.04 13.26
C PHE A 139 -20.44 -6.25 14.24
N THR A 140 -21.10 -7.42 14.18
CA THR A 140 -22.16 -7.82 15.11
C THR A 140 -21.69 -9.00 15.95
N ARG A 141 -21.72 -8.85 17.28
CA ARG A 141 -21.22 -9.87 18.20
C ARG A 141 -22.20 -11.00 18.51
N ALA A 142 -23.49 -10.84 18.20
CA ALA A 142 -24.54 -11.79 18.57
C ALA A 142 -24.31 -13.22 18.05
N GLU A 143 -23.75 -13.34 16.84
CA GLU A 143 -23.46 -14.62 16.19
C GLU A 143 -21.98 -14.77 15.81
N SER A 144 -21.09 -14.09 16.55
CA SER A 144 -19.65 -14.19 16.31
C SER A 144 -19.16 -15.62 16.49
N LYS A 145 -18.33 -16.08 15.55
CA LYS A 145 -17.66 -17.39 15.57
C LYS A 145 -16.14 -17.29 15.47
N TYR A 146 -15.63 -16.17 14.96
CA TYR A 146 -14.21 -15.95 14.64
C TYR A 146 -13.62 -14.78 15.43
N SER A 147 -14.32 -14.23 16.42
CA SER A 147 -13.75 -13.17 17.25
C SER A 147 -12.49 -13.67 17.96
N VAL A 148 -11.49 -12.80 18.05
CA VAL A 148 -10.23 -13.05 18.75
C VAL A 148 -10.46 -13.72 20.11
N ASP A 149 -11.36 -13.19 20.95
CA ASP A 149 -11.66 -13.78 22.27
C ASP A 149 -12.08 -15.25 22.22
N GLN A 150 -12.88 -15.64 21.21
CA GLN A 150 -13.35 -17.01 21.06
C GLN A 150 -12.26 -17.95 20.53
N VAL A 151 -11.49 -17.47 19.55
CA VAL A 151 -10.39 -18.22 18.93
C VAL A 151 -9.25 -18.40 19.94
N ASP A 152 -8.98 -17.38 20.76
CA ASP A 152 -7.91 -17.32 21.75
C ASP A 152 -8.31 -17.77 23.16
N ASN A 153 -9.59 -18.05 23.46
CA ASN A 153 -10.09 -18.51 24.79
C ASN A 153 -9.06 -19.31 25.63
N CYS A 154 -8.35 -18.54 26.47
CA CYS A 154 -7.34 -18.77 27.50
C CYS A 154 -6.04 -19.51 27.14
#